data_AF-A0AA88X4V6-F1
#
_entry.id   AF-A0AA88X4V6-F1
#
_cell.length_a   1.000
_cell.length_b   1.000
_cell.length_c   1.000
_cell.angle_alpha   90.00
_cell.angle_beta   90.00
_cell.angle_gamma   90.00
#
_symmetry.space_group_name_H-M   'P 1'
#
loop_
_entity.id
_entity.type
_entity.pdbx_description
1 polymer ?
#
loop_
_entity_poly.entity_id
_entity_poly.type
_entity_poly.pdbx_seq_one_letter_code
_entity_poly.pdbx_strand_id
1 'polypeptide(L)'
;MESPAARNPNWLELPRELTASILHRLGAVELLDTVQKVCTTWRNICKDPAMWRTVDMRNSGDTYLLPYDMEKMTMHAVDLSCGQLEGINIENMENFASDQLLLYIADRSSQLKRLQLVRCCCEDISSEAFSEAFKKLPLLEELHLYFTAFDKGDIEVAGRFCTLLKSFKLNRQAYKHPGKCDDEALAIAESMPELRHLQLFGNMMTDNGLSAILDKCPHLEFLDLRQCFNVSLAGDVGKRCFVRIKDLKRPHDSTDGRGFVTELLDSEMFDDDDDSDGLFDPFESDYLDYDDYNYLDANHPHY
;
A
#
# COMPACT_ATOMS: atom_id res chain seq x y z
N MET A 1 33.46 44.52 17.70
CA MET A 1 33.75 43.09 17.45
C MET A 1 32.55 42.55 16.71
N GLU A 2 32.65 42.40 15.39
CA GLU A 2 31.58 41.80 14.59
C GLU A 2 31.63 40.28 14.75
N SER A 3 30.46 39.68 14.95
CA SER A 3 30.26 38.24 15.04
C SER A 3 30.63 37.58 13.70
N PRO A 4 31.34 36.43 13.67
CA PRO A 4 31.65 35.77 12.41
C PRO A 4 30.34 35.32 11.75
N ALA A 5 30.04 35.89 10.58
CA ALA A 5 28.91 35.47 9.76
C ALA A 5 28.98 33.95 9.54
N ALA A 6 27.95 33.23 9.99
CA ALA A 6 27.83 31.80 9.74
C ALA A 6 27.89 31.57 8.22
N ARG A 7 28.97 30.96 7.74
CA ARG A 7 29.10 30.60 6.31
C ARG A 7 27.99 29.60 6.00
N ASN A 8 27.01 30.00 5.20
CA ASN A 8 26.03 29.07 4.66
C ASN A 8 26.77 27.92 3.96
N PRO A 9 26.47 26.65 4.29
CA PRO A 9 27.10 25.51 3.62
C PRO A 9 26.84 25.58 2.11
N ASN A 10 27.88 25.35 1.29
CA ASN A 10 27.70 25.28 -0.16
C ASN A 10 27.14 23.91 -0.55
N TRP A 11 25.82 23.75 -0.48
CA TRP A 11 25.11 22.51 -0.80
C TRP A 11 25.33 22.03 -2.25
N LEU A 12 25.82 22.90 -3.15
CA LEU A 12 26.14 22.53 -4.54
C LEU A 12 27.49 21.82 -4.70
N GLU A 13 28.35 21.85 -3.68
CA GLU A 13 29.65 21.16 -3.68
C GLU A 13 29.60 19.76 -3.06
N LEU A 14 28.41 19.31 -2.63
CA LEU A 14 28.24 17.95 -2.14
C LEU A 14 28.58 16.93 -3.24
N PRO A 15 29.35 15.86 -2.91
CA PRO A 15 29.54 14.73 -3.80
C PRO A 15 28.20 14.21 -4.35
N ARG A 16 28.19 13.84 -5.62
CA ARG A 16 26.99 13.34 -6.32
C ARG A 16 26.33 12.20 -5.57
N GLU A 17 27.12 11.27 -5.03
CA GLU A 17 26.65 10.11 -4.28
C GLU A 17 25.96 10.49 -2.97
N LEU A 18 26.52 11.46 -2.22
CA LEU A 18 25.91 11.97 -0.99
C LEU A 18 24.61 12.71 -1.29
N THR A 19 24.59 13.51 -2.37
CA THR A 19 23.38 14.19 -2.84
C THR A 19 22.31 13.17 -3.21
N ALA A 20 22.64 12.15 -4.01
CA ALA A 20 21.73 11.08 -4.38
C ALA A 20 21.18 10.34 -3.15
N SER A 21 22.02 10.03 -2.15
CA SER A 21 21.58 9.39 -0.91
C SER A 21 20.61 10.25 -0.08
N ILE A 22 20.80 11.57 -0.06
CA ILE A 22 19.87 12.50 0.59
C ILE A 22 18.55 12.53 -0.17
N LEU A 23 18.61 12.71 -1.49
CA LEU A 23 17.42 12.78 -2.35
C LEU A 23 16.61 11.47 -2.34
N HIS A 24 17.27 10.32 -2.24
CA HIS A 24 16.60 9.02 -2.18
C HIS A 24 15.81 8.78 -0.88
N ARG A 25 15.96 9.65 0.12
CA ARG A 25 15.13 9.63 1.34
C ARG A 25 13.81 10.39 1.17
N LEU A 26 13.68 11.14 0.08
CA LEU A 26 12.47 11.87 -0.29
C LEU A 26 11.50 10.94 -1.04
N GLY A 27 10.22 11.26 -0.98
CA GLY A 27 9.17 10.50 -1.69
C GLY A 27 9.27 10.66 -3.20
N ALA A 28 8.68 9.73 -3.96
CA ALA A 28 8.67 9.81 -5.43
C ALA A 28 8.00 11.10 -5.93
N VAL A 29 6.92 11.54 -5.25
CA VAL A 29 6.21 12.78 -5.55
C VAL A 29 7.13 14.00 -5.39
N GLU A 30 7.85 14.12 -4.26
CA GLU A 30 8.80 15.22 -4.02
C GLU A 30 9.97 15.20 -5.02
N LEU A 31 10.45 13.99 -5.34
CA LEU A 31 11.50 13.78 -6.33
C LEU A 31 11.07 14.25 -7.71
N LEU A 32 9.82 14.01 -8.12
CA LEU A 32 9.28 14.41 -9.43
C LEU A 32 8.94 15.89 -9.48
N ASP A 33 8.31 16.43 -8.44
CA ASP A 33 7.73 17.77 -8.51
C ASP A 33 8.66 18.87 -7.98
N THR A 34 9.44 18.61 -6.93
CA THR A 34 10.26 19.66 -6.29
C THR A 34 11.73 19.52 -6.65
N VAL A 35 12.31 18.35 -6.42
CA VAL A 35 13.78 18.15 -6.43
C VAL A 35 14.38 18.41 -7.82
N GLN A 36 13.73 17.97 -8.90
CA GLN A 36 14.26 18.17 -10.26
C GLN A 36 14.18 19.63 -10.75
N LYS A 37 13.41 20.47 -10.04
CA LYS A 37 13.26 21.89 -10.34
C LYS A 37 14.29 22.76 -9.60
N VAL A 38 14.97 22.23 -8.58
CA VAL A 38 15.96 22.97 -7.77
C VAL A 38 17.17 23.40 -8.58
N CYS A 39 17.89 22.46 -9.21
CA CYS A 39 19.06 22.76 -10.03
C CYS A 39 19.36 21.66 -11.05
N THR A 40 20.26 21.94 -11.99
CA THR A 40 20.64 21.00 -13.07
C THR A 40 21.32 19.74 -12.53
N THR A 41 22.13 19.85 -11.48
CA THR A 41 22.79 18.70 -10.84
C THR A 41 21.76 17.75 -10.27
N TRP A 42 20.80 18.24 -9.49
CA TRP A 42 19.75 17.42 -8.87
C TRP A 42 18.85 16.80 -9.93
N ARG A 43 18.45 17.58 -10.95
CA ARG A 43 17.73 17.06 -12.11
C ARG A 43 18.47 15.91 -12.80
N ASN A 44 19.78 16.02 -12.97
CA ASN A 44 20.60 14.97 -13.59
C ASN A 44 20.77 13.74 -12.69
N ILE A 45 20.68 13.89 -11.37
CA ILE A 45 20.63 12.77 -10.43
C ILE A 45 19.28 12.07 -10.52
N CYS A 46 18.17 12.81 -10.53
CA CYS A 46 16.82 12.26 -10.68
C CYS A 46 16.58 11.54 -12.02
N LYS A 47 17.43 11.74 -13.04
CA LYS A 47 17.37 10.97 -14.29
C LYS A 47 18.10 9.63 -14.23
N ASP A 48 18.85 9.36 -13.16
CA ASP A 48 19.56 8.11 -12.98
C ASP A 48 18.56 6.99 -12.61
N PRO A 49 18.49 5.89 -13.38
CA PRO A 49 17.60 4.77 -13.08
C PRO A 49 17.79 4.18 -11.68
N ALA A 50 18.99 4.30 -11.10
CA ALA A 50 19.26 3.84 -9.74
C ALA A 50 18.40 4.54 -8.68
N MET A 51 17.94 5.77 -8.95
CA MET A 51 17.04 6.51 -8.05
C MET A 51 15.63 5.91 -8.00
N TRP A 52 15.25 5.13 -9.02
CA TRP A 52 13.88 4.63 -9.25
C TRP A 52 13.77 3.11 -9.15
N ARG A 53 14.74 2.45 -8.50
CA ARG A 53 14.62 1.01 -8.20
C ARG A 53 13.51 0.71 -7.22
N THR A 54 13.15 1.67 -6.38
CA THR A 54 11.98 1.58 -5.52
C THR A 54 11.20 2.87 -5.63
N VAL A 55 9.90 2.76 -5.89
CA VAL A 55 8.99 3.90 -6.06
C VAL A 55 7.90 3.80 -5.00
N ASP A 56 7.75 4.88 -4.23
CA ASP A 56 6.71 4.97 -3.20
C ASP A 56 5.77 6.13 -3.54
N MET A 57 4.56 5.80 -3.97
CA MET A 57 3.49 6.74 -4.34
C MET A 57 2.44 6.88 -3.23
N ARG A 58 2.83 6.63 -1.96
CA ARG A 58 1.97 6.93 -0.81
C ARG A 58 1.80 8.43 -0.60
N ASN A 59 0.63 8.80 -0.07
CA ASN A 59 0.37 10.17 0.31
C ASN A 59 1.07 10.48 1.65
N SER A 60 1.94 11.48 1.68
CA SER A 60 2.62 11.93 2.90
C SER A 60 1.78 12.88 3.77
N GLY A 61 0.49 13.08 3.43
CA GLY A 61 -0.48 13.90 4.16
C GLY A 61 -0.72 15.29 3.53
N ASP A 62 0.18 15.78 2.68
CA ASP A 62 0.12 17.13 2.10
C ASP A 62 -0.36 17.16 0.63
N THR A 63 -0.69 16.02 0.02
CA THR A 63 -1.04 15.98 -1.41
C THR A 63 -2.53 16.17 -1.71
N TYR A 64 -3.41 16.17 -0.71
CA TYR A 64 -4.88 16.30 -0.86
C TYR A 64 -5.34 17.63 -1.48
N LEU A 65 -4.44 18.62 -1.56
CA LEU A 65 -4.73 19.95 -2.09
C LEU A 65 -4.00 20.25 -3.41
N LEU A 66 -3.25 19.29 -3.94
CA LEU A 66 -2.38 19.52 -5.09
C LEU A 66 -2.96 18.84 -6.34
N PRO A 67 -3.10 19.55 -7.47
CA PRO A 67 -3.76 19.06 -8.69
C PRO A 67 -2.84 18.12 -9.51
N TYR A 68 -2.21 17.15 -8.85
CA TYR A 68 -1.29 16.23 -9.50
C TYR A 68 -2.03 15.05 -10.11
N ASP A 69 -1.69 14.74 -11.35
CA ASP A 69 -2.10 13.49 -11.98
C ASP A 69 -1.19 12.36 -11.49
N MET A 70 -1.60 11.71 -10.40
CA MET A 70 -0.82 10.67 -9.72
C MET A 70 -0.57 9.45 -10.60
N GLU A 71 -1.50 9.12 -11.49
CA GLU A 71 -1.32 8.05 -12.48
C GLU A 71 -0.16 8.40 -13.42
N LYS A 72 -0.17 9.59 -14.04
CA LYS A 72 0.93 10.05 -14.91
C LYS A 72 2.27 10.17 -14.18
N MET A 73 2.26 10.64 -12.93
CA MET A 73 3.49 10.69 -12.12
C MET A 73 4.05 9.28 -11.87
N THR A 74 3.18 8.32 -11.57
CA THR A 74 3.57 6.93 -11.38
C THR A 74 4.15 6.35 -12.66
N MET A 75 3.50 6.54 -13.81
CA MET A 75 4.01 6.10 -15.11
C MET A 75 5.37 6.73 -15.41
N HIS A 76 5.56 8.03 -15.11
CA HIS A 76 6.83 8.71 -15.31
C HIS A 76 7.96 8.14 -14.43
N ALA A 77 7.67 7.84 -13.16
CA ALA A 77 8.61 7.17 -12.26
C ALA A 77 9.02 5.78 -12.78
N VAL A 78 8.06 5.01 -13.30
CA VAL A 78 8.30 3.70 -13.94
C VAL A 78 9.18 3.86 -15.18
N ASP A 79 8.93 4.85 -16.03
CA ASP A 79 9.78 5.15 -17.20
C ASP A 79 11.22 5.47 -16.79
N LEU A 80 11.40 6.29 -15.75
CA LEU A 80 12.72 6.67 -15.25
C LEU A 80 13.52 5.47 -14.69
N SER A 81 12.85 4.42 -14.20
CA SER A 81 13.51 3.18 -13.76
C SER A 81 14.20 2.41 -14.90
N CYS A 82 13.86 2.70 -16.17
CA CYS A 82 14.43 2.02 -17.34
C CYS A 82 14.38 0.48 -17.22
N GLY A 83 13.31 -0.08 -16.66
CA GLY A 83 13.13 -1.52 -16.48
C GLY A 83 13.90 -2.14 -15.31
N GLN A 84 14.49 -1.32 -14.45
CA GLN A 84 15.20 -1.73 -13.22
C GLN A 84 14.35 -1.56 -11.95
N LEU A 85 13.04 -1.35 -12.10
CA LEU A 85 12.13 -1.23 -10.95
C LEU A 85 12.07 -2.57 -10.20
N GLU A 86 12.49 -2.56 -8.94
CA GLU A 86 12.50 -3.73 -8.05
C GLU A 86 11.33 -3.68 -7.05
N GLY A 87 10.83 -2.50 -6.71
CA GLY A 87 9.72 -2.34 -5.77
C GLY A 87 8.83 -1.15 -6.09
N ILE A 88 7.51 -1.32 -5.97
CA ILE A 88 6.57 -0.22 -6.10
C ILE A 88 5.45 -0.32 -5.07
N ASN A 89 5.07 0.83 -4.54
CA ASN A 89 3.97 0.98 -3.60
C ASN A 89 2.98 2.03 -4.13
N ILE A 90 1.72 1.63 -4.23
CA ILE A 90 0.62 2.44 -4.71
C ILE A 90 -0.42 2.51 -3.61
N GLU A 91 -0.77 3.74 -3.22
CA GLU A 91 -1.88 4.00 -2.33
C GLU A 91 -2.95 4.75 -3.10
N ASN A 92 -4.06 4.07 -3.35
CA ASN A 92 -5.15 4.59 -4.17
C ASN A 92 -6.02 5.57 -3.38
N MET A 93 -5.47 6.73 -3.05
CA MET A 93 -6.25 7.90 -2.65
C MET A 93 -6.71 8.59 -3.93
N GLU A 94 -8.00 8.92 -4.04
CA GLU A 94 -8.58 9.61 -5.22
C GLU A 94 -8.69 8.76 -6.50
N ASN A 95 -8.74 7.43 -6.39
CA ASN A 95 -9.06 6.50 -7.49
C ASN A 95 -8.15 6.64 -8.73
N PHE A 96 -6.85 6.87 -8.54
CA PHE A 96 -5.88 6.91 -9.65
C PHE A 96 -5.29 5.53 -10.00
N ALA A 97 -5.40 4.55 -9.12
CA ALA A 97 -5.09 3.17 -9.48
C ALA A 97 -6.09 2.71 -10.54
N SER A 98 -5.58 2.08 -11.58
CA SER A 98 -6.39 1.67 -12.73
C SER A 98 -5.84 0.38 -13.33
N ASP A 99 -6.68 -0.35 -14.06
CA ASP A 99 -6.27 -1.45 -14.94
C ASP A 99 -5.08 -1.04 -15.82
N GLN A 100 -5.16 0.13 -16.43
CA GLN A 100 -4.15 0.65 -17.34
C GLN A 100 -2.82 0.89 -16.63
N LEU A 101 -2.85 1.43 -15.40
CA LEU A 101 -1.66 1.67 -14.61
C LEU A 101 -0.99 0.37 -14.17
N LEU A 102 -1.78 -0.59 -13.65
CA LEU A 102 -1.24 -1.87 -13.20
C LEU A 102 -0.60 -2.65 -14.35
N LEU A 103 -1.29 -2.71 -15.50
CA LEU A 103 -0.77 -3.36 -16.71
C LEU A 103 0.49 -2.66 -17.22
N TYR A 104 0.51 -1.32 -17.21
CA TYR A 104 1.68 -0.54 -17.63
C TYR A 104 2.91 -0.83 -16.76
N ILE A 105 2.74 -0.88 -15.43
CA ILE A 105 3.82 -1.24 -14.50
C ILE A 105 4.34 -2.64 -14.83
N ALA A 106 3.44 -3.60 -14.99
CA ALA A 106 3.78 -4.98 -15.26
C ALA A 106 4.53 -5.15 -16.60
N ASP A 107 4.12 -4.43 -17.64
CA ASP A 107 4.77 -4.45 -18.96
C ASP A 107 6.19 -3.86 -18.95
N ARG A 108 6.43 -2.86 -18.10
CA ARG A 108 7.72 -2.14 -18.06
C ARG A 108 8.68 -2.68 -17.00
N SER A 109 8.21 -3.51 -16.07
CA SER A 109 8.93 -3.87 -14.84
C SER A 109 8.95 -5.37 -14.58
N SER A 110 9.39 -6.18 -15.54
CA SER A 110 9.47 -7.65 -15.39
C SER A 110 10.45 -8.13 -14.29
N GLN A 111 11.27 -7.24 -13.75
CA GLN A 111 12.19 -7.48 -12.63
C GLN A 111 11.59 -7.11 -11.26
N LEU A 112 10.31 -6.72 -11.19
CA LEU A 112 9.67 -6.32 -9.95
C LEU A 112 9.67 -7.47 -8.95
N LYS A 113 10.17 -7.19 -7.75
CA LYS A 113 10.25 -8.14 -6.63
C LYS A 113 9.25 -7.82 -5.52
N ARG A 114 8.85 -6.55 -5.39
CA ARG A 114 7.92 -6.11 -4.35
C ARG A 114 6.80 -5.27 -4.93
N LEU A 115 5.57 -5.65 -4.66
CA LEU A 115 4.38 -4.89 -5.02
C LEU A 115 3.54 -4.66 -3.77
N GLN A 116 3.22 -3.41 -3.50
CA GLN A 116 2.28 -3.04 -2.46
C GLN A 116 1.13 -2.23 -3.06
N LEU A 117 -0.10 -2.67 -2.78
CA LEU A 117 -1.33 -2.00 -3.16
C LEU A 117 -2.12 -1.69 -1.88
N VAL A 118 -2.48 -0.42 -1.72
CA VAL A 118 -3.22 0.09 -0.56
C VAL A 118 -4.49 0.76 -1.08
N ARG A 119 -5.65 0.38 -0.54
CA ARG A 119 -6.97 0.92 -0.92
C ARG A 119 -7.36 0.74 -2.40
N CYS A 120 -6.75 -0.23 -3.09
CA CYS A 120 -7.17 -0.61 -4.44
C CYS A 120 -8.34 -1.58 -4.39
N CYS A 121 -9.50 -1.18 -4.91
CA CYS A 121 -10.70 -2.01 -5.01
C CYS A 121 -10.82 -2.62 -6.41
N CYS A 122 -11.73 -3.58 -6.58
CA CYS A 122 -11.98 -4.22 -7.87
C CYS A 122 -12.62 -3.30 -8.91
N GLU A 123 -13.24 -2.21 -8.45
CA GLU A 123 -13.75 -1.12 -9.30
C GLU A 123 -12.61 -0.32 -9.94
N ASP A 124 -11.45 -0.25 -9.27
CA ASP A 124 -10.24 0.40 -9.77
C ASP A 124 -9.43 -0.56 -10.66
N ILE A 125 -9.24 -1.79 -10.16
CA ILE A 125 -8.43 -2.83 -10.78
C ILE A 125 -9.28 -4.11 -10.92
N SER A 126 -9.70 -4.41 -12.14
CA SER A 126 -10.46 -5.61 -12.46
C SER A 126 -9.63 -6.88 -12.25
N SER A 127 -10.29 -7.99 -11.92
CA SER A 127 -9.64 -9.31 -11.80
C SER A 127 -8.97 -9.76 -13.10
N GLU A 128 -9.47 -9.32 -14.26
CA GLU A 128 -8.83 -9.59 -15.56
C GLU A 128 -7.49 -8.87 -15.67
N ALA A 129 -7.45 -7.56 -15.41
CA ALA A 129 -6.20 -6.80 -15.43
C ALA A 129 -5.22 -7.25 -14.35
N PHE A 130 -5.71 -7.59 -13.16
CA PHE A 130 -4.91 -8.20 -12.10
C PHE A 130 -4.24 -9.49 -12.60
N SER A 131 -5.02 -10.40 -13.20
CA SER A 131 -4.50 -11.66 -13.74
C SER A 131 -3.47 -11.45 -14.86
N GLU A 132 -3.75 -10.56 -15.81
CA GLU A 132 -2.83 -10.25 -16.90
C GLU A 132 -1.54 -9.58 -16.41
N ALA A 133 -1.61 -8.73 -15.40
CA ALA A 133 -0.44 -8.12 -14.79
C ALA A 133 0.43 -9.16 -14.08
N PHE A 134 -0.16 -10.02 -13.26
CA PHE A 134 0.59 -11.02 -12.48
C PHE A 134 1.29 -12.08 -13.33
N LYS A 135 0.75 -12.40 -14.52
CA LYS A 135 1.45 -13.23 -15.53
C LYS A 135 2.79 -12.64 -15.98
N LYS A 136 2.94 -11.31 -15.91
CA LYS A 136 4.14 -10.57 -16.34
C LYS A 136 5.10 -10.27 -15.19
N LEU A 137 4.78 -10.71 -13.96
CA LEU A 137 5.58 -10.47 -12.74
C LEU A 137 6.13 -11.78 -12.13
N PRO A 138 6.86 -12.63 -12.89
CA PRO A 138 7.29 -13.94 -12.40
C PRO A 138 8.36 -13.87 -11.30
N LEU A 139 9.00 -12.72 -11.10
CA LEU A 139 10.06 -12.50 -10.12
C LEU A 139 9.57 -11.89 -8.80
N LEU A 140 8.24 -11.74 -8.63
CA LEU A 140 7.67 -11.16 -7.43
C LEU A 140 7.94 -12.04 -6.20
N GLU A 141 8.59 -11.46 -5.18
CA GLU A 141 8.95 -12.12 -3.92
C GLU A 141 8.07 -11.63 -2.75
N GLU A 142 7.55 -10.41 -2.82
CA GLU A 142 6.70 -9.80 -1.80
C GLU A 142 5.47 -9.15 -2.42
N LEU A 143 4.29 -9.53 -1.92
CA LEU A 143 3.02 -8.94 -2.29
C LEU A 143 2.28 -8.50 -1.03
N HIS A 144 1.98 -7.21 -0.95
CA HIS A 144 1.26 -6.64 0.18
C HIS A 144 -0.03 -5.94 -0.29
N LEU A 145 -1.15 -6.38 0.23
CA LEU A 145 -2.48 -5.90 -0.09
C LEU A 145 -3.12 -5.36 1.21
N TYR A 146 -3.40 -4.06 1.24
CA TYR A 146 -3.99 -3.39 2.40
C TYR A 146 -5.31 -2.73 2.01
N PHE A 147 -6.39 -3.09 2.71
CA PHE A 147 -7.73 -2.53 2.47
C PHE A 147 -8.16 -2.64 1.00
N THR A 148 -7.81 -3.75 0.35
CA THR A 148 -8.22 -4.05 -1.02
C THR A 148 -9.48 -4.91 -1.01
N ALA A 149 -10.14 -5.02 -2.17
CA ALA A 149 -11.33 -5.86 -2.37
C ALA A 149 -11.07 -7.11 -3.24
N PHE A 150 -9.80 -7.47 -3.47
CA PHE A 150 -9.43 -8.66 -4.25
C PHE A 150 -9.95 -9.94 -3.60
N ASP A 151 -10.51 -10.83 -4.42
CA ASP A 151 -11.21 -12.02 -3.95
C ASP A 151 -10.30 -13.26 -3.87
N LYS A 152 -10.91 -14.42 -3.63
CA LYS A 152 -10.22 -15.72 -3.59
C LYS A 152 -9.47 -16.01 -4.91
N GLY A 153 -10.11 -15.77 -6.05
CA GLY A 153 -9.56 -16.06 -7.37
C GLY A 153 -8.34 -15.20 -7.68
N ASP A 154 -8.37 -13.93 -7.29
CA ASP A 154 -7.23 -13.02 -7.43
C ASP A 154 -6.03 -13.49 -6.60
N ILE A 155 -6.25 -13.95 -5.37
CA ILE A 155 -5.19 -14.50 -4.51
C ILE A 155 -4.61 -15.79 -5.12
N GLU A 156 -5.44 -16.69 -5.63
CA GLU A 156 -4.99 -17.91 -6.33
C GLU A 156 -4.15 -17.59 -7.56
N VAL A 157 -4.55 -16.59 -8.34
CA VAL A 157 -3.83 -16.08 -9.50
C VAL A 157 -2.46 -15.56 -9.10
N ALA A 158 -2.38 -14.75 -8.04
CA ALA A 158 -1.13 -14.22 -7.54
C ALA A 158 -0.16 -15.34 -7.14
N GLY A 159 -0.62 -16.33 -6.37
CA GLY A 159 0.23 -17.46 -5.97
C GLY A 159 0.64 -18.36 -7.14
N ARG A 160 -0.26 -18.56 -8.12
CA ARG A 160 0.00 -19.40 -9.30
C ARG A 160 1.07 -18.81 -10.22
N PHE A 161 1.04 -17.50 -10.47
CA PHE A 161 1.97 -16.86 -11.41
C PHE A 161 3.26 -16.37 -10.72
N CYS A 162 3.19 -15.97 -9.45
CA CYS A 162 4.35 -15.51 -8.68
C CYS A 162 4.90 -16.62 -7.77
N THR A 163 5.43 -17.68 -8.37
CA THR A 163 5.94 -18.86 -7.65
C THR A 163 7.13 -18.60 -6.71
N LEU A 164 7.75 -17.42 -6.79
CA LEU A 164 8.84 -16.99 -5.91
C LEU A 164 8.37 -16.20 -4.68
N LEU A 165 7.06 -16.09 -4.47
CA LEU A 165 6.47 -15.33 -3.38
C LEU A 165 6.85 -15.93 -2.02
N LYS A 166 7.57 -15.15 -1.21
CA LYS A 166 8.04 -15.52 0.14
C LYS A 166 7.33 -14.73 1.24
N SER A 167 6.84 -13.54 0.91
CA SER A 167 6.11 -12.66 1.82
C SER A 167 4.76 -12.28 1.22
N PHE A 168 3.69 -12.63 1.92
CA PHE A 168 2.33 -12.20 1.58
C PHE A 168 1.70 -11.48 2.77
N LYS A 169 1.15 -10.30 2.53
CA LYS A 169 0.40 -9.55 3.54
C LYS A 169 -0.97 -9.22 2.97
N LEU A 170 -2.01 -9.63 3.68
CA LEU A 170 -3.39 -9.33 3.37
C LEU A 170 -4.03 -8.72 4.62
N ASN A 171 -4.23 -7.41 4.58
CA ASN A 171 -4.83 -6.68 5.68
C ASN A 171 -6.23 -6.24 5.28
N ARG A 172 -7.22 -6.78 5.98
CA ARG A 172 -8.62 -6.40 5.85
C ARG A 172 -8.99 -5.38 6.92
N GLN A 173 -10.08 -4.67 6.67
CA GLN A 173 -10.73 -3.90 7.72
C GLN A 173 -11.27 -4.87 8.77
N ALA A 174 -11.03 -4.58 10.05
CA ALA A 174 -11.53 -5.43 11.13
C ALA A 174 -12.91 -4.97 11.60
N TYR A 175 -13.76 -5.96 11.86
CA TYR A 175 -15.12 -5.78 12.35
C TYR A 175 -15.25 -6.32 13.76
N LYS A 176 -16.15 -5.77 14.58
CA LYS A 176 -16.43 -6.30 15.93
C LYS A 176 -17.09 -7.68 15.89
N HIS A 177 -17.91 -7.94 14.87
CA HIS A 177 -18.63 -9.20 14.67
C HIS A 177 -18.45 -9.71 13.24
N PRO A 178 -17.23 -10.14 12.85
CA PRO A 178 -16.99 -10.59 11.49
C PRO A 178 -17.73 -11.91 11.22
N GLY A 179 -18.25 -12.05 10.00
CA GLY A 179 -18.65 -13.35 9.46
C GLY A 179 -17.47 -14.34 9.48
N LYS A 180 -17.73 -15.63 9.23
CA LYS A 180 -16.69 -16.66 9.12
C LYS A 180 -16.46 -17.01 7.66
N CYS A 181 -15.22 -16.88 7.20
CA CYS A 181 -14.85 -17.20 5.81
C CYS A 181 -13.41 -17.70 5.73
N ASP A 182 -13.21 -18.92 5.23
CA ASP A 182 -11.88 -19.55 5.07
C ASP A 182 -11.32 -19.42 3.64
N ASP A 183 -12.04 -18.78 2.70
CA ASP A 183 -11.68 -18.80 1.27
C ASP A 183 -10.30 -18.22 0.96
N GLU A 184 -9.96 -17.08 1.56
CA GLU A 184 -8.64 -16.45 1.39
C GLU A 184 -7.52 -17.34 1.95
N ALA A 185 -7.75 -17.95 3.12
CA ALA A 185 -6.81 -18.87 3.73
C ALA A 185 -6.59 -20.13 2.87
N LEU A 186 -7.66 -20.66 2.27
CA LEU A 186 -7.59 -21.78 1.34
C LEU A 186 -6.84 -21.41 0.05
N ALA A 187 -7.10 -20.24 -0.53
CA ALA A 187 -6.38 -19.76 -1.70
C ALA A 187 -4.88 -19.64 -1.45
N ILE A 188 -4.49 -19.06 -0.31
CA ILE A 188 -3.07 -18.95 0.11
C ILE A 188 -2.46 -20.34 0.25
N ALA A 189 -3.14 -21.22 1.01
CA ALA A 189 -2.66 -22.58 1.25
C ALA A 189 -2.47 -23.35 -0.07
N GLU A 190 -3.34 -23.16 -1.06
CA GLU A 190 -3.30 -23.90 -2.31
C GLU A 190 -2.31 -23.36 -3.34
N SER A 191 -2.02 -22.07 -3.30
CA SER A 191 -1.25 -21.40 -4.36
C SER A 191 0.13 -20.92 -3.91
N MET A 192 0.42 -20.85 -2.60
CA MET A 192 1.64 -20.22 -2.08
C MET A 192 2.44 -21.12 -1.09
N PRO A 193 2.92 -22.31 -1.52
CA PRO A 193 3.58 -23.26 -0.62
C PRO A 193 4.95 -22.81 -0.10
N GLU A 194 5.62 -21.90 -0.81
CA GLU A 194 6.98 -21.39 -0.48
C GLU A 194 6.97 -20.20 0.49
N LEU A 195 5.80 -19.82 1.02
CA LEU A 195 5.68 -18.69 1.94
C LEU A 195 6.50 -18.90 3.22
N ARG A 196 7.16 -17.82 3.62
CA ARG A 196 7.95 -17.69 4.86
C ARG A 196 7.37 -16.67 5.81
N HIS A 197 6.77 -15.61 5.26
CA HIS A 197 6.15 -14.53 6.01
C HIS A 197 4.70 -14.36 5.56
N LEU A 198 3.77 -14.54 6.49
CA LEU A 198 2.35 -14.31 6.25
C LEU A 198 1.79 -13.36 7.30
N GLN A 199 1.11 -12.32 6.84
CA GLN A 199 0.31 -11.44 7.70
C GLN A 199 -1.12 -11.42 7.20
N LEU A 200 -2.04 -11.83 8.06
CA LEU A 200 -3.48 -11.81 7.81
C LEU A 200 -4.10 -10.93 8.89
N PHE A 201 -4.14 -9.63 8.68
CA PHE A 201 -4.68 -8.72 9.68
C PHE A 201 -6.18 -8.54 9.47
N GLY A 202 -6.98 -8.66 10.52
CA GLY A 202 -8.44 -8.48 10.43
C GLY A 202 -9.15 -9.55 9.60
N ASN A 203 -8.48 -10.67 9.29
CA ASN A 203 -9.03 -11.72 8.45
C ASN A 203 -10.16 -12.48 9.14
N MET A 204 -11.18 -12.89 8.38
CA MET A 204 -12.39 -13.56 8.86
C MET A 204 -12.25 -15.09 9.01
N MET A 205 -11.07 -15.65 8.72
CA MET A 205 -10.81 -17.09 8.79
C MET A 205 -10.98 -17.69 10.17
N THR A 206 -11.25 -18.99 10.18
CA THR A 206 -11.36 -19.82 11.37
C THR A 206 -10.10 -20.67 11.56
N ASP A 207 -10.09 -21.48 12.63
CA ASP A 207 -9.03 -22.48 12.84
C ASP A 207 -8.91 -23.49 11.68
N ASN A 208 -9.96 -23.70 10.87
CA ASN A 208 -9.91 -24.57 9.69
C ASN A 208 -9.04 -23.94 8.58
N GLY A 209 -9.27 -22.67 8.25
CA GLY A 209 -8.43 -21.92 7.29
C GLY A 209 -6.98 -21.87 7.75
N LEU A 210 -6.75 -21.59 9.03
CA LEU A 210 -5.40 -21.61 9.61
C LEU A 210 -4.74 -23.01 9.51
N SER A 211 -5.49 -24.08 9.79
CA SER A 211 -4.96 -25.44 9.63
C SER A 211 -4.54 -25.72 8.19
N ALA A 212 -5.34 -25.30 7.21
CA ALA A 212 -5.01 -25.46 5.79
C ALA A 212 -3.70 -24.75 5.42
N ILE A 213 -3.51 -23.52 5.89
CA ILE A 213 -2.25 -22.77 5.70
C ILE A 213 -1.08 -23.55 6.32
N LEU A 214 -1.21 -24.02 7.56
CA LEU A 214 -0.14 -24.79 8.21
C LEU A 214 0.15 -26.10 7.46
N ASP A 215 -0.86 -26.75 6.89
CA ASP A 215 -0.69 -28.01 6.14
C ASP A 215 0.07 -27.79 4.83
N LYS A 216 -0.21 -26.71 4.10
CA LYS A 216 0.30 -26.50 2.74
C LYS A 216 1.45 -25.48 2.62
N CYS A 217 1.73 -24.70 3.67
CA CYS A 217 2.88 -23.78 3.73
C CYS A 217 3.94 -24.31 4.73
N PRO A 218 4.76 -25.30 4.35
CA PRO A 218 5.73 -25.94 5.26
C PRO A 218 6.85 -25.01 5.72
N HIS A 219 7.18 -23.98 4.94
CA HIS A 219 8.29 -23.06 5.17
C HIS A 219 7.93 -21.80 5.95
N LEU A 220 6.70 -21.72 6.48
CA LEU A 220 6.22 -20.53 7.16
C LEU A 220 6.95 -20.33 8.50
N GLU A 221 7.60 -19.17 8.65
CA GLU A 221 8.41 -18.81 9.82
C GLU A 221 7.80 -17.66 10.63
N PHE A 222 7.11 -16.74 9.95
CA PHE A 222 6.41 -15.61 10.55
C PHE A 222 4.93 -15.68 10.22
N LEU A 223 4.09 -15.56 11.24
CA LEU A 223 2.63 -15.51 11.08
C LEU A 223 2.04 -14.43 11.99
N ASP A 224 1.35 -13.46 11.40
CA ASP A 224 0.67 -12.39 12.14
C ASP A 224 -0.83 -12.48 11.92
N LEU A 225 -1.55 -12.83 12.98
CA LEU A 225 -3.00 -13.08 13.01
C LEU A 225 -3.77 -12.01 13.78
N ARG A 226 -3.15 -10.87 14.09
CA ARG A 226 -3.81 -9.84 14.89
C ARG A 226 -5.13 -9.41 14.23
N GLN A 227 -6.15 -9.24 15.06
CA GLN A 227 -7.54 -8.97 14.68
C GLN A 227 -8.25 -10.11 13.90
N CYS A 228 -7.67 -11.32 13.78
CA CYS A 228 -8.40 -12.51 13.32
C CYS A 228 -9.22 -13.14 14.46
N PHE A 229 -10.32 -12.49 14.86
CA PHE A 229 -11.07 -12.87 16.06
C PHE A 229 -11.79 -14.24 15.98
N ASN A 230 -11.93 -14.80 14.77
CA ASN A 230 -12.49 -16.15 14.56
C ASN A 230 -11.49 -17.29 14.76
N VAL A 231 -10.21 -16.98 15.01
CA VAL A 231 -9.15 -17.95 15.27
C VAL A 231 -8.96 -18.10 16.78
N SER A 232 -9.15 -19.32 17.31
CA SER A 232 -9.05 -19.57 18.75
C SER A 232 -7.64 -19.94 19.21
N LEU A 233 -6.82 -20.48 18.29
CA LEU A 233 -5.51 -21.09 18.61
C LEU A 233 -5.61 -22.17 19.71
N ALA A 234 -6.77 -22.79 19.90
CA ALA A 234 -6.95 -23.89 20.84
C ALA A 234 -6.61 -25.24 20.20
N GLY A 235 -6.37 -26.26 21.01
CA GLY A 235 -6.19 -27.63 20.52
C GLY A 235 -4.93 -27.85 19.67
N ASP A 236 -5.07 -28.60 18.58
CA ASP A 236 -3.93 -29.02 17.74
C ASP A 236 -3.36 -27.86 16.90
N VAL A 237 -4.22 -27.04 16.29
CA VAL A 237 -3.79 -25.90 15.45
C VAL A 237 -2.87 -24.95 16.23
N GLY A 238 -3.24 -24.63 17.48
CA GLY A 238 -2.41 -23.81 18.36
C GLY A 238 -1.06 -24.45 18.66
N LYS A 239 -1.04 -25.74 19.01
CA LYS A 239 0.22 -26.48 19.25
C LYS A 239 1.12 -26.44 18.02
N ARG A 240 0.56 -26.66 16.82
CA ARG A 240 1.30 -26.61 15.55
C ARG A 240 1.87 -25.23 15.30
N CYS A 241 1.11 -24.17 15.54
CA CYS A 241 1.60 -22.79 15.45
C CYS A 241 2.80 -22.56 16.38
N PHE A 242 2.69 -22.89 17.67
CA PHE A 242 3.76 -22.64 18.65
C PHE A 242 5.04 -23.44 18.39
N VAL A 243 4.93 -24.62 17.76
CA VAL A 243 6.10 -25.45 17.44
C VAL A 243 6.77 -25.03 16.14
N ARG A 244 5.98 -24.67 15.10
CA ARG A 244 6.51 -24.43 13.75
C ARG A 244 6.81 -22.97 13.45
N ILE A 245 6.04 -22.05 13.99
CA ILE A 245 6.15 -20.62 13.68
C ILE A 245 7.15 -19.98 14.66
N LYS A 246 8.19 -19.34 14.12
CA LYS A 246 9.25 -18.69 14.91
C LYS A 246 8.76 -17.40 15.54
N ASP A 247 8.00 -16.61 14.80
CA ASP A 247 7.39 -15.37 15.28
C ASP A 247 5.89 -15.37 14.97
N LEU A 248 5.08 -15.56 16.02
CA LEU A 248 3.62 -15.62 15.96
C LEU A 248 3.03 -14.39 16.66
N LYS A 249 2.27 -13.57 15.93
CA LYS A 249 1.39 -12.54 16.54
C LYS A 249 -0.03 -13.09 16.62
N ARG A 250 -0.61 -13.05 17.82
CA ARG A 250 -1.92 -13.65 18.14
C ARG A 250 -3.07 -12.67 17.83
N PRO A 251 -4.31 -13.17 17.69
CA PRO A 251 -5.48 -12.33 17.41
C PRO A 251 -5.66 -11.10 18.29
N HIS A 252 -5.34 -11.21 19.58
CA HIS A 252 -5.54 -10.13 20.57
C HIS A 252 -4.25 -9.41 20.98
N ASP A 253 -3.12 -9.65 20.30
CA ASP A 253 -1.88 -8.90 20.58
C ASP A 253 -2.03 -7.43 20.16
N SER A 254 -1.33 -6.51 20.85
CA SER A 254 -1.39 -5.07 20.56
C SER A 254 -1.04 -4.76 19.09
N THR A 255 -1.77 -3.78 18.56
CA THR A 255 -1.61 -3.25 17.21
C THR A 255 -0.79 -1.95 17.19
N ASP A 256 -0.28 -1.50 18.35
CA ASP A 256 0.49 -0.28 18.48
C ASP A 256 1.74 -0.27 17.57
N GLY A 257 2.03 0.87 16.96
CA GLY A 257 3.18 1.04 16.05
C GLY A 257 2.96 0.53 14.62
N ARG A 258 1.74 0.15 14.25
CA ARG A 258 1.35 -0.10 12.84
C ARG A 258 1.15 1.22 12.10
N GLY A 259 1.69 1.32 10.89
CA GLY A 259 1.54 2.51 10.02
C GLY A 259 0.15 2.68 9.40
N PHE A 260 -0.74 1.68 9.53
CA PHE A 260 -2.13 1.76 9.09
C PHE A 260 -3.02 1.49 10.30
N VAL A 261 -3.71 2.53 10.79
CA VAL A 261 -4.68 2.42 11.89
C VAL A 261 -5.90 1.68 11.37
N THR A 262 -6.36 0.66 12.11
CA THR A 262 -7.55 -0.12 11.77
C THR A 262 -8.50 -0.01 12.95
N GLU A 263 -9.30 1.06 12.97
CA GLU A 263 -10.38 1.19 13.93
C GLU A 263 -11.41 0.07 13.69
N LEU A 264 -11.89 -0.56 14.76
CA LEU A 264 -12.85 -1.65 14.67
C LEU A 264 -14.21 -1.09 14.23
N LEU A 265 -14.71 -1.50 13.06
CA LEU A 265 -16.04 -1.12 12.58
C LEU A 265 -17.11 -2.05 13.18
N ASP A 266 -18.30 -1.50 13.45
CA ASP A 266 -19.47 -2.30 13.81
C ASP A 266 -20.06 -2.96 12.57
N SER A 267 -20.41 -4.25 12.68
CA SER A 267 -20.96 -5.03 11.57
C SER A 267 -22.44 -4.77 11.31
N GLU A 268 -23.13 -4.00 12.16
CA GLU A 268 -24.59 -3.82 12.19
C GLU A 268 -25.12 -2.71 11.25
N MET A 269 -24.38 -2.33 10.20
CA MET A 269 -24.79 -1.26 9.27
C MET A 269 -25.39 -1.77 7.95
N PHE A 270 -25.67 -3.07 7.82
CA PHE A 270 -26.28 -3.66 6.62
C PHE A 270 -27.36 -4.67 6.99
N ASP A 271 -28.43 -4.19 7.62
CA ASP A 271 -29.73 -4.86 7.53
C ASP A 271 -30.58 -4.07 6.52
N ASP A 272 -30.81 -4.69 5.36
CA ASP A 272 -31.72 -4.23 4.32
C ASP A 272 -33.16 -4.20 4.86
N ASP A 273 -33.72 -3.01 5.03
CA ASP A 273 -35.17 -2.77 4.98
C ASP A 273 -35.44 -1.44 4.23
N ASP A 274 -35.74 -1.60 2.95
CA ASP A 274 -36.52 -0.81 1.97
C ASP A 274 -36.84 0.70 2.18
N ASP A 275 -36.54 1.45 1.11
CA ASP A 275 -37.11 2.73 0.61
C ASP A 275 -36.99 4.05 1.41
N SER A 276 -35.99 4.87 1.05
CA SER A 276 -36.16 6.25 0.50
C SER A 276 -34.89 7.11 0.68
N ASP A 277 -34.29 7.52 -0.44
CA ASP A 277 -33.37 8.66 -0.67
C ASP A 277 -32.60 9.26 0.53
N GLY A 278 -31.29 8.99 0.57
CA GLY A 278 -30.34 9.72 1.42
C GLY A 278 -28.95 9.11 1.40
N LEU A 279 -28.08 9.57 0.49
CA LEU A 279 -26.65 9.25 0.47
C LEU A 279 -26.03 9.56 1.84
N PHE A 280 -25.58 8.53 2.54
CA PHE A 280 -24.77 8.68 3.75
C PHE A 280 -23.30 8.36 3.39
N ASP A 281 -22.52 9.42 3.16
CA ASP A 281 -21.07 9.35 3.03
C ASP A 281 -20.46 9.37 4.44
N PRO A 282 -19.71 8.34 4.89
CA PRO A 282 -19.14 8.30 6.23
C PRO A 282 -17.92 9.22 6.42
N PHE A 283 -17.59 10.10 5.47
CA PHE A 283 -16.45 11.03 5.57
C PHE A 283 -16.81 12.52 5.74
N GLU A 284 -18.04 12.90 6.09
CA GLU A 284 -18.29 14.26 6.57
C GLU A 284 -17.94 14.42 8.06
N SER A 285 -16.66 14.70 8.31
CA SER A 285 -16.18 15.27 9.57
C SER A 285 -16.30 16.80 9.50
N ASP A 286 -17.37 17.33 10.10
CA ASP A 286 -17.53 18.66 10.70
C ASP A 286 -16.57 19.77 10.24
N TYR A 287 -16.98 20.54 9.22
CA TYR A 287 -16.45 21.88 9.01
C TYR A 287 -17.05 22.84 10.06
N LEU A 288 -16.21 23.23 11.01
CA LEU A 288 -16.46 24.37 11.88
C LEU A 288 -16.52 25.64 11.02
N ASP A 289 -17.68 26.30 11.07
CA ASP A 289 -17.99 27.62 10.55
C ASP A 289 -16.95 28.64 11.05
N TYR A 290 -16.13 29.18 10.13
CA TYR A 290 -15.29 30.35 10.41
C TYR A 290 -15.72 31.49 9.52
N ASP A 291 -16.26 32.50 10.20
CA ASP A 291 -16.85 33.72 9.72
C ASP A 291 -16.10 34.46 8.60
N ASP A 292 -16.93 34.97 7.70
CA ASP A 292 -16.73 35.97 6.67
C ASP A 292 -15.88 37.18 7.13
N TYR A 293 -14.67 37.30 6.58
CA TYR A 293 -13.92 38.55 6.57
C TYR A 293 -13.98 39.21 5.19
N ASN A 294 -14.98 40.07 5.05
CA ASN A 294 -15.08 41.16 4.09
C ASN A 294 -13.73 41.82 3.77
N TYR A 295 -13.31 41.76 2.50
CA TYR A 295 -12.41 42.76 1.92
C TYR A 295 -13.18 43.64 0.93
N LEU A 296 -13.36 44.88 1.35
CA LEU A 296 -13.91 46.01 0.62
C LEU A 296 -13.09 46.28 -0.66
N ASP A 297 -13.80 46.30 -1.78
CA ASP A 297 -13.32 46.84 -3.04
C ASP A 297 -13.39 48.38 -2.99
N ALA A 298 -12.24 49.02 -3.11
CA ALA A 298 -12.12 50.46 -3.31
C ALA A 298 -10.87 50.74 -4.14
N ASN A 299 -11.04 50.96 -5.44
CA ASN A 299 -10.77 52.27 -6.06
C ASN A 299 -10.72 52.16 -7.58
N HIS A 300 -11.69 52.80 -8.24
CA HIS A 300 -11.45 53.42 -9.54
C HIS A 300 -12.17 54.77 -9.58
N PRO A 301 -11.45 55.91 -9.68
CA PRO A 301 -12.10 57.18 -9.92
C PRO A 301 -12.24 57.47 -11.41
N HIS A 302 -13.38 58.10 -11.73
CA HIS A 302 -13.72 58.77 -12.96
C HIS A 302 -12.72 59.89 -13.33
N TYR A 303 -12.20 59.87 -14.56
CA TYR A 303 -12.45 60.82 -15.66
C TYR A 303 -11.39 60.64 -16.76
#